data_AF-A0A7Z9I525-F1
#
_entry.id   AF-A0A7Z9I525-F1
#
_cell.length_a   1.000
_cell.length_b   1.000
_cell.length_c   1.000
_cell.angle_alpha   90.00
_cell.angle_beta   90.00
_cell.angle_gamma   90.00
#
_symmetry.space_group_name_H-M   'P 1'
#
loop_
_entity.id
_entity.type
_entity.pdbx_description
1 polymer ?
#
loop_
_entity_poly.entity_id
_entity_poly.type
_entity_poly.pdbx_seq_one_letter_code
_entity_poly.pdbx_strand_id
1 'polypeptide(L)' 'QVCIQRGEKPQKVYSGKITLRIPPKIHADIATAAANANTSLNKWVSKQLEQVVHVH' A
#
# COMPACT_ATOMS: atom_id res chain seq x y z
N GLN A 1 13.80 18.01 4.90
CA GLN A 1 13.67 19.26 5.67
C GLN A 1 13.33 20.40 4.71
N VAL A 2 12.05 20.60 4.33
CA VAL A 2 11.58 21.79 3.59
C VAL A 2 10.07 21.90 3.77
N CYS A 3 9.58 22.64 4.77
CA CYS A 3 8.17 23.11 4.87
C CYS A 3 7.95 24.11 6.02
N ILE A 4 8.98 24.86 6.45
CA ILE A 4 8.82 25.83 7.56
C ILE A 4 8.76 27.27 7.04
N GLN A 5 9.23 27.56 5.82
CA GLN A 5 9.41 28.94 5.36
C GLN A 5 8.18 29.63 4.74
N ARG A 6 7.01 28.97 4.64
CA ARG A 6 5.84 29.54 3.92
C ARG A 6 4.56 29.70 4.71
N GLY A 7 4.50 29.31 5.99
CA GLY A 7 3.26 29.34 6.78
C GLY A 7 2.16 28.40 6.25
N GLU A 8 2.43 27.65 5.18
CA GLU A 8 1.59 26.60 4.65
C GLU A 8 1.65 25.41 5.62
N LYS A 9 0.48 24.93 6.05
CA LYS A 9 0.42 23.72 6.88
C LYS A 9 1.11 22.59 6.11
N PRO A 10 1.98 21.80 6.77
CA PRO A 10 2.57 20.62 6.13
C PRO A 10 1.44 19.82 5.48
N GLN A 11 1.59 19.47 4.20
CA GLN A 11 0.61 18.61 3.54
C GLN A 11 0.39 17.41 4.44
N LYS A 12 -0.87 17.17 4.82
CA LYS A 12 -1.22 16.12 5.76
C LYS A 12 -0.64 14.82 5.19
N VAL A 13 0.33 14.24 5.89
CA VAL A 13 0.99 13.01 5.44
C VAL A 13 -0.07 11.92 5.37
N TYR A 14 -0.19 11.27 4.22
CA TYR A 14 -1.07 10.12 4.09
C TYR A 14 -0.60 9.02 5.04
N SER A 15 -1.52 8.44 5.82
CA SER A 15 -1.19 7.54 6.92
C SER A 15 -0.65 6.17 6.48
N GLY A 16 -0.72 5.85 5.18
CA GLY A 16 -0.37 4.54 4.62
C GLY A 16 -1.31 3.40 5.03
N LYS A 17 -2.33 3.65 5.85
CA LYS A 17 -3.31 2.64 6.29
C LYS A 17 -4.46 2.56 5.30
N ILE A 18 -4.72 1.36 4.81
CA ILE A 18 -5.84 1.07 3.90
C ILE A 18 -6.70 -0.01 4.53
N THR A 19 -7.98 0.29 4.75
CA THR A 19 -8.98 -0.71 5.13
C THR A 19 -9.74 -1.12 3.87
N LEU A 20 -9.62 -2.38 3.48
CA LEU A 20 -10.23 -2.90 2.25
C LEU A 20 -11.19 -4.04 2.56
N ARG A 21 -12.39 -3.99 1.96
CA ARG A 21 -13.31 -5.12 1.91
C ARG A 21 -13.19 -5.79 0.54
N ILE A 22 -12.80 -7.06 0.53
CA ILE A 22 -12.73 -7.90 -0.68
C ILE A 22 -13.48 -9.20 -0.48
N PRO A 23 -13.91 -9.87 -1.57
CA PRO A 23 -14.48 -11.20 -1.48
C PRO A 23 -13.53 -12.19 -0.80
N PRO A 24 -14.03 -13.15 0.02
CA PRO A 24 -13.19 -14.13 0.71
C PRO A 24 -12.26 -14.92 -0.24
N LYS A 25 -12.73 -15.24 -1.45
CA LYS A 25 -11.92 -15.93 -2.47
C LYS A 25 -10.68 -15.11 -2.84
N ILE A 26 -10.83 -13.81 -3.06
CA ILE A 26 -9.70 -12.93 -3.41
C ILE A 26 -8.74 -12.79 -2.24
N HIS A 27 -9.25 -12.71 -1.00
CA HIS A 27 -8.40 -12.71 0.19
C HIS A 27 -7.55 -13.99 0.29
N ALA A 28 -8.14 -15.15 0.01
CA ALA A 28 -7.42 -16.43 -0.01
C ALA A 28 -6.36 -16.45 -1.12
N ASP A 29 -6.71 -16.06 -2.34
CA ASP A 29 -5.79 -16.01 -3.49
C ASP A 29 -4.56 -15.10 -3.19
N ILE A 30 -4.80 -13.94 -2.55
CA ILE A 30 -3.73 -13.02 -2.11
C ILE A 30 -2.85 -13.67 -1.03
N ALA A 31 -3.46 -14.32 -0.02
CA ALA A 31 -2.71 -14.96 1.05
C ALA A 31 -1.81 -16.09 0.52
N THR A 32 -2.31 -16.90 -0.42
CA THR A 32 -1.53 -17.93 -1.09
C THR A 32 -0.37 -17.33 -1.90
N ALA A 33 -0.62 -16.26 -2.65
CA ALA A 33 0.43 -15.61 -3.43
C ALA A 33 1.53 -14.99 -2.54
N ALA A 34 1.15 -14.38 -1.41
CA ALA A 34 2.09 -13.85 -0.44
C ALA A 34 2.96 -14.96 0.19
N ALA A 35 2.34 -16.09 0.57
CA ALA A 35 3.04 -17.25 1.10
C ALA A 35 4.04 -17.84 0.11
N ASN A 36 3.63 -18.02 -1.16
CA ASN A 36 4.51 -18.52 -2.23
C ASN A 36 5.69 -17.56 -2.50
N ALA A 37 5.48 -16.26 -2.31
CA ALA A 37 6.52 -15.23 -2.44
C ALA A 37 7.37 -15.05 -1.16
N ASN A 38 7.15 -15.87 -0.12
CA ASN A 38 7.85 -15.81 1.16
C ASN A 38 7.80 -14.41 1.80
N THR A 39 6.64 -13.77 1.76
CA THR A 39 6.45 -12.40 2.25
C THR A 39 5.11 -12.21 2.97
N SER A 40 4.96 -11.09 3.69
CA SER A 40 3.70 -10.80 4.37
C SER A 40 2.62 -10.34 3.39
N LEU A 41 1.34 -10.59 3.74
CA LEU A 41 0.21 -10.16 2.93
C LEU A 41 0.29 -8.66 2.59
N ASN A 42 0.54 -7.81 3.59
CA ASN A 42 0.67 -6.36 3.39
C ASN A 42 1.81 -6.02 2.42
N LYS A 43 2.98 -6.65 2.57
CA LYS A 43 4.13 -6.38 1.70
C LYS A 43 3.87 -6.86 0.27
N TRP A 44 3.22 -8.00 0.10
CA TRP A 44 2.82 -8.50 -1.21
C TRP A 44 1.85 -7.54 -1.89
N VAL A 45 0.78 -7.13 -1.20
CA VAL A 45 -0.23 -6.18 -1.72
C VAL A 45 0.40 -4.84 -2.07
N SER A 46 1.22 -4.26 -1.18
CA SER A 46 1.92 -2.99 -1.45
C SER A 46 2.76 -3.07 -2.72
N LYS A 47 3.52 -4.16 -2.92
CA LYS A 47 4.32 -4.36 -4.14
C LYS A 47 3.44 -4.41 -5.40
N GLN A 48 2.28 -5.07 -5.34
CA GLN A 48 1.37 -5.10 -6.49
C GLN A 48 0.77 -3.72 -6.78
N LEU A 49 0.42 -2.95 -5.73
CA LEU A 49 -0.09 -1.58 -5.89
C LEU A 49 0.98 -0.63 -6.45
N GLU A 50 2.23 -0.74 -5.98
CA GLU A 50 3.36 0.02 -6.52
C GLU A 50 3.55 -0.26 -8.02
N GLN A 51 3.47 -1.52 -8.45
CA GLN A 51 3.57 -1.87 -9.86
C GLN A 51 2.48 -1.21 -10.70
N VAL A 52 1.23 -1.17 -10.22
CA VAL A 52 0.10 -0.59 -10.97
C VAL A 52 0.14 0.93 -11.01
N VAL A 53 0.54 1.59 -9.91
CA VAL A 53 0.55 3.06 -9.80
C VAL A 53 1.79 3.68 -10.45
N HIS A 54 2.90 2.94 -10.53
CA HIS A 54 4.15 3.43 -11.10
C HIS A 54 4.44 2.90 -12.52
N VAL A 55 3.47 2.27 -13.20
CA VAL A 55 3.56 2.00 -14.64
C VAL A 55 3.77 3.33 -15.36
N HIS A 56 4.92 3.47 -16.03
CA HIS A 56 5.20 4.52 -17.01
C HIS A 56 4.78 4.03 -18.39
#